data_AF-A0A367FPN8-F1
#
_entry.id   AF-A0A367FPN8-F1
#
_cell.length_a   1.000
_cell.length_b   1.000
_cell.length_c   1.000
_cell.angle_alpha   90.00
_cell.angle_beta   90.00
_cell.angle_gamma   90.00
#
_symmetry.space_group_name_H-M   'P 1'
#
loop_
_entity.id
_entity.type
_entity.pdbx_description
1 polymer ?
#
loop_
_entity_poly.entity_id
_entity_poly.type
_entity_poly.pdbx_seq_one_letter_code
_entity_poly.pdbx_strand_id
1 'polypeptide(L)'
;MEAFTTHTGRAVPLRRSNVDTDQIIPAVWLKQVSRTGFERGLFAAWREDPEFVLNDPAYAGASILVSGPDFGTGSSREHAVWALQQYGFRAVIAARFGDIFRNNSTKMGLLPVVLPAEKVEALQSAVEADPSTEVTVDLVERQVRWGGETAGFEIDDYTRWRLLEGLDDIGLTLTHADDITEYENGRQPWLPTTV
;
A
#
# COMPACT_ATOMS: atom_id res chain seq x y z
N MET A 1 10.50 -7.29 -1.35
CA MET A 1 9.10 -7.02 -0.96
C MET A 1 8.48 -8.31 -0.42
N GLU A 2 7.45 -8.25 0.46
CA GLU A 2 6.72 -9.46 0.87
C GLU A 2 5.68 -9.84 -0.20
N ALA A 3 5.55 -11.12 -0.52
CA ALA A 3 4.54 -11.61 -1.45
C ALA A 3 3.12 -11.35 -0.92
N PHE A 4 2.23 -10.91 -1.81
CA PHE A 4 0.82 -10.66 -1.51
C PHE A 4 -0.05 -11.64 -2.32
N THR A 5 -0.70 -12.58 -1.64
CA THR A 5 -1.67 -13.50 -2.26
C THR A 5 -3.09 -13.13 -1.81
N THR A 6 -3.44 -13.50 -0.59
CA THR A 6 -4.71 -13.17 0.04
C THR A 6 -4.43 -12.65 1.43
N HIS A 7 -5.04 -11.51 1.78
CA HIS A 7 -4.92 -10.90 3.09
C HIS A 7 -6.30 -10.74 3.71
N THR A 8 -6.53 -11.40 4.84
CA THR A 8 -7.73 -11.18 5.68
C THR A 8 -7.33 -10.42 6.92
N GLY A 9 -8.05 -9.34 7.22
CA GLY A 9 -7.81 -8.56 8.41
C GLY A 9 -8.95 -7.59 8.71
N ARG A 10 -8.82 -6.92 9.85
CA ARG A 10 -9.74 -5.85 10.22
C ARG A 10 -9.46 -4.60 9.39
N ALA A 11 -10.53 -3.89 9.05
CA ALA A 11 -10.46 -2.65 8.31
C ALA A 11 -10.67 -1.44 9.21
N VAL A 12 -10.21 -0.27 8.75
CA VAL A 12 -10.48 1.02 9.36
C VAL A 12 -11.07 2.00 8.34
N PRO A 13 -12.21 2.65 8.63
CA PRO A 13 -12.88 3.55 7.70
C PRO A 13 -12.34 4.98 7.88
N LEU A 14 -11.64 5.47 6.87
CA LEU A 14 -11.17 6.86 6.80
C LEU A 14 -12.08 7.67 5.87
N ARG A 15 -13.11 8.31 6.43
CA ARG A 15 -14.08 9.19 5.74
C ARG A 15 -13.45 10.52 5.28
N ARG A 16 -12.40 10.45 4.48
CA ARG A 16 -11.68 11.59 3.90
C ARG A 16 -11.44 11.35 2.42
N SER A 17 -11.67 12.38 1.62
CA SER A 17 -11.36 12.41 0.19
C SER A 17 -10.16 13.32 -0.06
N ASN A 18 -9.49 13.15 -1.19
CA ASN A 18 -8.32 13.94 -1.57
C ASN A 18 -7.21 13.90 -0.52
N VAL A 19 -7.03 12.73 0.09
CA VAL A 19 -5.98 12.54 1.10
C VAL A 19 -4.63 12.65 0.41
N ASP A 20 -3.89 13.72 0.67
CA ASP A 20 -2.62 13.98 0.00
C ASP A 20 -1.42 13.35 0.74
N THR A 21 -0.27 13.27 0.07
CA THR A 21 0.92 12.65 0.66
C THR A 21 1.52 13.37 1.88
N ASP A 22 1.29 14.67 2.06
CA ASP A 22 1.68 15.41 3.29
C ASP A 22 0.75 15.03 4.45
N GLN A 23 -0.53 14.78 4.18
CA GLN A 23 -1.47 14.29 5.19
C GLN A 23 -1.15 12.86 5.62
N ILE A 24 -0.79 11.98 4.68
CA ILE A 24 -0.35 10.61 5.00
C ILE A 24 0.92 10.65 5.85
N ILE A 25 1.91 11.46 5.46
CA ILE A 25 3.13 11.65 6.23
C ILE A 25 3.67 13.09 6.07
N PRO A 26 3.65 13.90 7.15
CA PRO A 26 4.11 15.29 7.07
C PRO A 26 5.59 15.41 6.72
N ALA A 27 5.94 16.42 5.93
CA ALA A 27 7.31 16.65 5.44
C ALA A 27 8.41 16.67 6.53
N VAL A 28 8.07 17.01 7.78
CA VAL A 28 9.02 17.00 8.91
C VAL A 28 9.63 15.61 9.16
N TRP A 29 8.88 14.54 8.87
CA TRP A 29 9.35 13.15 9.00
C TRP A 29 10.35 12.75 7.92
N LEU A 30 10.35 13.47 6.78
CA LEU A 30 11.19 13.15 5.62
C LEU A 30 12.63 13.66 5.75
N LYS A 31 12.96 14.31 6.88
CA LYS A 31 14.34 14.68 7.24
C LYS A 31 15.12 13.49 7.81
N GLN A 32 14.45 12.39 8.12
CA GLN A 32 15.09 11.19 8.65
C GLN A 32 15.86 10.46 7.54
N VAL A 33 17.05 9.97 7.89
CA VAL A 33 17.88 9.12 7.00
C VAL A 33 17.65 7.62 7.23
N SER A 34 16.92 7.26 8.29
CA SER A 34 16.53 5.88 8.57
C SER A 34 15.54 5.37 7.54
N ARG A 35 15.50 4.04 7.33
CA ARG A 35 14.47 3.36 6.54
C ARG A 35 13.29 2.87 7.39
N THR A 36 13.36 3.01 8.71
CA THR A 36 12.34 2.57 9.69
C THR A 36 11.90 3.70 10.62
N GLY A 37 10.73 3.56 11.24
CA GLY A 37 10.18 4.52 12.20
C GLY A 37 9.12 5.46 11.62
N PHE A 38 8.73 5.26 10.36
CA PHE A 38 7.76 6.10 9.66
C PHE A 38 6.31 5.84 10.07
N GLU A 39 6.02 4.74 10.75
CA GLU A 39 4.71 4.45 11.36
C GLU A 39 4.27 5.50 12.38
N ARG A 40 5.25 6.17 13.02
CA ARG A 40 5.01 7.29 13.93
C ARG A 40 4.58 8.56 13.19
N GLY A 41 4.99 8.69 11.93
CA GLY A 41 4.62 9.79 11.05
C GLY A 41 3.28 9.60 10.33
N LEU A 42 2.77 8.36 10.28
CA LEU A 42 1.51 8.06 9.60
C LEU A 42 0.37 8.90 10.19
N PHE A 43 -0.25 9.75 9.38
CA PHE A 43 -1.32 10.68 9.75
C PHE A 43 -1.04 11.47 11.03
N ALA A 44 0.23 11.80 11.30
CA ALA A 44 0.65 12.36 12.58
C ALA A 44 -0.15 13.61 12.99
N ALA A 45 -0.39 14.54 12.06
CA ALA A 45 -1.16 15.75 12.33
C ALA A 45 -2.63 15.46 12.66
N TRP A 46 -3.24 14.43 12.05
CA TRP A 46 -4.61 14.03 12.38
C TRP A 46 -4.70 13.23 13.67
N ARG A 47 -3.68 12.44 13.98
CA ARG A 47 -3.60 11.67 15.23
C ARG A 47 -3.35 12.53 16.47
N GLU A 48 -3.10 13.83 16.33
CA GLU A 48 -3.15 14.79 17.44
C GLU A 48 -4.57 14.94 18.00
N ASP A 49 -5.60 14.71 17.17
CA ASP A 49 -6.98 14.64 17.59
C ASP A 49 -7.28 13.28 18.24
N PRO A 50 -7.66 13.22 19.53
CA PRO A 50 -8.00 11.97 20.20
C PRO A 50 -9.18 11.22 19.57
N GLU A 51 -10.08 11.93 18.86
CA GLU A 51 -11.25 11.34 18.20
C GLU A 51 -10.93 10.81 16.79
N PHE A 52 -9.68 10.96 16.32
CA PHE A 52 -9.28 10.45 15.02
C PHE A 52 -9.35 8.92 14.97
N VAL A 53 -9.86 8.37 13.85
CA VAL A 53 -10.23 6.95 13.74
C VAL A 53 -9.08 5.96 14.02
N LEU A 54 -7.82 6.31 13.74
CA LEU A 54 -6.67 5.45 14.06
C LEU A 54 -6.26 5.48 15.54
N ASN A 55 -6.81 6.39 16.33
CA ASN A 55 -6.63 6.44 17.78
C ASN A 55 -7.73 5.67 18.53
N ASP A 56 -8.83 5.32 17.85
CA ASP A 56 -9.90 4.54 18.45
C ASP A 56 -9.44 3.08 18.65
N PRO A 57 -9.41 2.58 19.90
CA PRO A 57 -9.00 1.21 20.19
C PRO A 57 -9.86 0.16 19.51
N ALA A 58 -11.09 0.50 19.10
CA ALA A 58 -11.91 -0.37 18.29
C ALA A 58 -11.18 -0.76 17.00
N TYR A 59 -10.41 0.11 16.35
CA TYR A 59 -9.70 -0.22 15.11
C TYR A 59 -8.24 -0.66 15.31
N ALA A 60 -7.81 -0.90 16.55
CA ALA A 60 -6.45 -1.34 16.84
C ALA A 60 -6.10 -2.64 16.09
N GLY A 61 -4.92 -2.66 15.46
CA GLY A 61 -4.43 -3.79 14.66
C GLY A 61 -5.10 -3.95 13.29
N ALA A 62 -5.93 -2.99 12.85
CA ALA A 62 -6.44 -2.97 11.49
C ALA A 62 -5.28 -2.93 10.48
N SER A 63 -5.40 -3.74 9.43
CA SER A 63 -4.38 -3.90 8.39
C SER A 63 -4.92 -3.57 6.98
N ILE A 64 -6.17 -3.13 6.90
CA ILE A 64 -6.81 -2.68 5.66
C ILE A 64 -7.37 -1.27 5.91
N LEU A 65 -6.95 -0.30 5.10
CA LEU A 65 -7.46 1.07 5.17
C LEU A 65 -8.54 1.25 4.10
N VAL A 66 -9.72 1.77 4.46
CA VAL A 66 -10.80 2.06 3.51
C VAL A 66 -11.02 3.56 3.47
N SER A 67 -10.58 4.23 2.40
CA SER A 67 -10.61 5.68 2.28
C SER A 67 -11.58 6.18 1.20
N GLY A 68 -11.89 7.48 1.24
CA GLY A 68 -12.64 8.15 0.18
C GLY A 68 -11.84 8.25 -1.13
N PRO A 69 -12.43 8.86 -2.18
CA PRO A 69 -11.75 9.04 -3.46
C PRO A 69 -10.50 9.92 -3.35
N ASP A 70 -9.62 9.79 -4.35
CA ASP A 70 -8.41 10.61 -4.53
C ASP A 70 -7.36 10.40 -3.43
N PHE A 71 -7.23 9.17 -2.92
CA PHE A 71 -6.24 8.84 -1.89
C PHE A 71 -4.81 8.83 -2.43
N GLY A 72 -3.88 9.40 -1.66
CA GLY A 72 -2.48 9.51 -2.05
C GLY A 72 -2.25 10.51 -3.19
N THR A 73 -3.08 11.56 -3.29
CA THR A 73 -2.89 12.61 -4.28
C THR A 73 -1.70 13.53 -3.93
N GLY A 74 -1.26 14.34 -4.88
CA GLY A 74 -0.18 15.31 -4.70
C GLY A 74 1.21 14.77 -5.05
N SER A 75 2.20 15.12 -4.23
CA SER A 75 3.62 14.95 -4.57
C SER A 75 4.10 13.49 -4.52
N SER A 76 5.11 13.16 -5.33
CA SER A 76 5.76 11.84 -5.27
C SER A 76 6.50 11.65 -3.94
N ARG A 77 6.01 10.73 -3.09
CA ARG A 77 6.64 10.38 -1.81
C ARG A 77 6.50 8.90 -1.51
N GLU A 78 7.59 8.15 -1.66
CA GLU A 78 7.63 6.73 -1.28
C GLU A 78 7.38 6.52 0.22
N HIS A 79 7.82 7.48 1.04
CA HIS A 79 7.60 7.50 2.48
C HIS A 79 6.13 7.42 2.89
N ALA A 80 5.19 7.88 2.05
CA ALA A 80 3.76 7.72 2.33
C ALA A 80 3.35 6.24 2.35
N VAL A 81 3.92 5.44 1.43
CA VAL A 81 3.73 3.99 1.40
C VAL A 81 4.43 3.33 2.57
N TRP A 82 5.66 3.74 2.89
CA TRP A 82 6.40 3.20 4.05
C TRP A 82 5.66 3.44 5.36
N ALA A 83 5.12 4.64 5.57
CA ALA A 83 4.36 4.96 6.78
C ALA A 83 3.14 4.05 6.95
N LEU A 84 2.40 3.77 5.87
CA LEU A 84 1.27 2.84 5.88
C LEU A 84 1.71 1.41 6.19
N GLN A 85 2.74 0.90 5.49
CA GLN A 85 3.22 -0.47 5.68
C GLN A 85 3.83 -0.70 7.07
N GLN A 86 4.65 0.23 7.55
CA GLN A 86 5.30 0.12 8.87
C GLN A 86 4.27 0.23 10.00
N TYR A 87 3.15 0.92 9.78
CA TYR A 87 2.03 0.92 10.71
C TYR A 87 1.27 -0.41 10.73
N GLY A 88 1.35 -1.20 9.65
CA GLY A 88 0.74 -2.53 9.55
C GLY A 88 -0.28 -2.68 8.41
N PHE A 89 -0.49 -1.64 7.58
CA PHE A 89 -1.40 -1.75 6.45
C PHE A 89 -0.82 -2.60 5.32
N ARG A 90 -1.63 -3.52 4.82
CA ARG A 90 -1.33 -4.45 3.72
C ARG A 90 -2.06 -4.04 2.44
N ALA A 91 -3.26 -3.47 2.60
CA ALA A 91 -4.04 -2.94 1.49
C ALA A 91 -4.68 -1.59 1.85
N VAL A 92 -4.86 -0.75 0.83
CA VAL A 92 -5.71 0.45 0.89
C VAL A 92 -6.79 0.30 -0.16
N ILE A 93 -8.04 0.48 0.22
CA ILE A 93 -9.21 0.42 -0.65
C ILE A 93 -9.75 1.84 -0.81
N ALA A 94 -9.92 2.30 -2.05
CA ALA A 94 -10.50 3.60 -2.37
C ALA A 94 -11.15 3.59 -3.75
N ALA A 95 -11.96 4.60 -4.06
CA ALA A 95 -12.57 4.73 -5.38
C ALA A 95 -11.61 5.26 -6.45
N ARG A 96 -10.56 5.98 -6.03
CA ARG A 96 -9.51 6.50 -6.89
C ARG A 96 -8.24 6.75 -6.08
N PHE A 97 -7.08 6.59 -6.71
CA PHE A 97 -5.78 6.92 -6.14
C PHE A 97 -5.06 7.96 -6.98
N GLY A 98 -4.13 8.70 -6.37
CA GLY A 98 -3.10 9.41 -7.11
C GLY A 98 -2.18 8.43 -7.84
N ASP A 99 -1.92 8.66 -9.13
CA ASP A 99 -1.21 7.70 -9.99
C ASP A 99 0.19 7.36 -9.46
N ILE A 100 0.91 8.36 -8.96
CA ILE A 100 2.26 8.17 -8.40
C ILE A 100 2.21 7.33 -7.14
N PHE A 101 1.29 7.63 -6.21
CA PHE A 101 1.12 6.85 -4.99
C PHE A 101 0.73 5.41 -5.30
N ARG A 102 -0.18 5.20 -6.27
CA ARG A 102 -0.58 3.86 -6.73
C ARG A 102 0.63 3.08 -7.24
N ASN A 103 1.43 3.67 -8.13
CA ASN A 103 2.62 3.03 -8.70
C ASN A 103 3.69 2.73 -7.64
N ASN A 104 3.90 3.64 -6.68
CA ASN A 104 4.82 3.43 -5.57
C ASN A 104 4.35 2.26 -4.68
N SER A 105 3.05 2.21 -4.38
CA SER A 105 2.45 1.17 -3.53
C SER A 105 2.70 -0.23 -4.09
N THR A 106 2.44 -0.42 -5.39
CA THR A 106 2.58 -1.72 -6.05
C THR A 106 4.03 -2.19 -6.18
N LYS A 107 5.00 -1.27 -6.18
CA LYS A 107 6.43 -1.60 -6.17
C LYS A 107 6.99 -1.94 -4.79
N MET A 108 6.28 -1.57 -3.73
CA MET A 108 6.73 -1.71 -2.34
C MET A 108 5.93 -2.73 -1.53
N GLY A 109 4.84 -3.26 -2.08
CA GLY A 109 4.08 -4.37 -1.48
C GLY A 109 2.88 -3.93 -0.67
N LEU A 110 2.43 -2.69 -0.88
CA LEU A 110 1.13 -2.22 -0.42
C LEU A 110 0.17 -2.38 -1.58
N LEU A 111 -0.96 -3.07 -1.39
CA LEU A 111 -1.93 -3.26 -2.47
C LEU A 111 -2.96 -2.10 -2.51
N PRO A 112 -2.93 -1.21 -3.52
CA PRO A 112 -4.00 -0.24 -3.75
C PRO A 112 -5.14 -0.93 -4.51
N VAL A 113 -6.30 -1.07 -3.87
CA VAL A 113 -7.49 -1.70 -4.44
C VAL A 113 -8.49 -0.62 -4.85
N VAL A 114 -8.79 -0.57 -6.15
CA VAL A 114 -9.80 0.34 -6.68
C VAL A 114 -11.15 -0.38 -6.74
N LEU A 115 -12.14 0.14 -6.02
CA LEU A 115 -13.53 -0.33 -6.08
C LEU A 115 -14.48 0.79 -6.55
N PRO A 116 -15.65 0.46 -7.10
CA PRO A 116 -16.70 1.46 -7.32
C PRO A 116 -17.03 2.23 -6.03
N ALA A 117 -17.30 3.54 -6.14
CA ALA A 117 -17.55 4.41 -4.97
C ALA A 117 -18.68 3.88 -4.06
N GLU A 118 -19.73 3.32 -4.65
CA GLU A 118 -20.83 2.67 -3.91
C GLU A 118 -20.38 1.48 -3.06
N LYS A 119 -19.39 0.70 -3.53
CA LYS A 119 -18.82 -0.44 -2.78
C LYS A 119 -17.87 0.02 -1.69
N VAL A 120 -17.12 1.09 -1.92
CA VAL A 120 -16.30 1.74 -0.87
C VAL A 120 -17.20 2.26 0.25
N GLU A 121 -18.29 2.96 -0.10
CA GLU A 121 -19.26 3.49 0.85
C GLU A 121 -19.95 2.38 1.67
N ALA A 122 -20.37 1.31 1.01
CA ALA A 122 -20.97 0.14 1.66
C ALA A 122 -19.99 -0.54 2.62
N LEU A 123 -18.72 -0.69 2.21
CA LEU A 123 -17.68 -1.26 3.06
C LEU A 123 -17.37 -0.36 4.27
N GLN A 124 -17.25 0.96 4.09
CA GLN A 124 -17.05 1.89 5.20
C GLN A 124 -18.20 1.80 6.20
N SER A 125 -19.44 1.78 5.71
CA SER A 125 -20.64 1.70 6.55
C SER A 125 -20.70 0.37 7.32
N ALA A 126 -20.31 -0.75 6.70
CA ALA A 126 -20.26 -2.05 7.36
C ALA A 126 -19.20 -2.08 8.49
N VAL A 127 -18.02 -1.52 8.24
CA VAL A 127 -16.93 -1.46 9.22
C VAL A 127 -17.25 -0.49 10.37
N GLU A 128 -17.96 0.60 10.10
CA GLU A 128 -18.43 1.53 11.15
C GLU A 128 -19.53 0.89 12.02
N ALA A 129 -20.44 0.12 11.41
CA ALA A 129 -21.49 -0.60 12.13
C ALA A 129 -20.93 -1.73 13.02
N ASP A 130 -19.90 -2.42 12.53
CA ASP A 130 -19.16 -3.44 13.28
C ASP A 130 -17.66 -3.34 12.99
N PRO A 131 -16.87 -2.70 13.89
CA PRO A 131 -15.42 -2.61 13.75
C PRO A 131 -14.71 -3.97 13.70
N SER A 132 -15.36 -5.06 14.15
CA SER A 132 -14.81 -6.41 14.07
C SER A 132 -14.95 -7.05 12.69
N THR A 133 -15.64 -6.39 11.75
CA THR A 133 -15.82 -6.86 10.37
C THR A 133 -14.49 -7.26 9.74
N GLU A 134 -14.39 -8.55 9.39
CA GLU A 134 -13.26 -9.07 8.64
C GLU A 134 -13.43 -8.75 7.15
N VAL A 135 -12.36 -8.20 6.58
CA VAL A 135 -12.28 -7.90 5.15
C VAL A 135 -11.18 -8.77 4.56
N THR A 136 -11.51 -9.49 3.49
CA THR A 136 -10.54 -10.28 2.74
C THR A 136 -10.25 -9.62 1.41
N VAL A 137 -8.99 -9.29 1.17
CA VAL A 137 -8.48 -8.80 -0.11
C VAL A 137 -7.72 -9.93 -0.79
N ASP A 138 -8.25 -10.42 -1.90
CA ASP A 138 -7.75 -11.58 -2.62
C ASP A 138 -7.17 -11.11 -3.97
N LEU A 139 -5.83 -11.12 -4.07
CA LEU A 139 -5.14 -10.73 -5.30
C LEU A 139 -5.17 -11.85 -6.35
N VAL A 140 -5.31 -13.11 -5.92
CA VAL A 140 -5.39 -14.26 -6.82
C VAL A 140 -6.68 -14.16 -7.64
N GLU A 141 -7.80 -14.00 -6.96
CA GLU A 141 -9.14 -13.89 -7.58
C GLU A 141 -9.55 -12.45 -7.92
N ARG A 142 -8.72 -11.45 -7.57
CA ARG A 142 -8.94 -10.01 -7.79
C ARG A 142 -10.29 -9.52 -7.22
N GLN A 143 -10.54 -9.85 -5.96
CA GLN A 143 -11.78 -9.49 -5.28
C GLN A 143 -11.59 -9.10 -3.82
N VAL A 144 -12.50 -8.28 -3.31
CA VAL A 144 -12.65 -7.95 -1.90
C VAL A 144 -13.94 -8.59 -1.39
N ARG A 145 -13.89 -9.23 -0.22
CA ARG A 145 -15.02 -9.89 0.43
C ARG A 145 -15.20 -9.34 1.85
N TRP A 146 -16.42 -9.00 2.23
CA TRP A 146 -16.78 -8.55 3.58
C TRP A 146 -18.27 -8.79 3.82
N GLY A 147 -18.68 -9.25 5.01
CA GLY A 147 -20.11 -9.33 5.38
C GLY A 147 -21.01 -10.11 4.41
N GLY A 148 -20.47 -11.08 3.66
CA GLY A 148 -21.21 -11.82 2.60
C GLY A 148 -21.28 -11.11 1.24
N GLU A 149 -20.80 -9.87 1.14
CA GLU A 149 -20.60 -9.16 -0.12
C GLU A 149 -19.28 -9.53 -0.78
N THR A 150 -19.23 -9.33 -2.09
CA THR A 150 -18.03 -9.49 -2.91
C THR A 150 -17.99 -8.40 -3.98
N ALA A 151 -16.81 -7.79 -4.17
CA ALA A 151 -16.55 -6.82 -5.21
C ALA A 151 -15.23 -7.12 -5.92
N GLY A 152 -15.28 -7.25 -7.25
CA GLY A 152 -14.09 -7.41 -8.08
C GLY A 152 -13.33 -6.08 -8.22
N PHE A 153 -12.02 -6.17 -8.42
CA PHE A 153 -11.17 -5.04 -8.76
C PHE A 153 -10.24 -5.37 -9.93
N GLU A 154 -9.77 -4.35 -10.63
CA GLU A 154 -8.82 -4.52 -11.73
C GLU A 154 -7.40 -4.17 -11.30
N ILE A 155 -6.45 -4.95 -11.79
CA ILE A 155 -5.01 -4.73 -11.68
C ILE A 155 -4.36 -5.39 -12.90
N ASP A 156 -3.34 -4.76 -13.47
CA ASP A 156 -2.65 -5.32 -14.63
C ASP A 156 -1.85 -6.57 -14.25
N ASP A 157 -1.70 -7.49 -15.21
CA ASP A 157 -1.13 -8.81 -14.97
C ASP A 157 0.33 -8.74 -14.51
N TYR A 158 1.11 -7.78 -15.01
CA TYR A 158 2.50 -7.61 -14.62
C TYR A 158 2.64 -7.15 -13.17
N THR A 159 1.89 -6.11 -12.79
CA THR A 159 1.84 -5.66 -11.39
C THR A 159 1.34 -6.76 -10.46
N ARG A 160 0.30 -7.50 -10.87
CA ARG A 160 -0.21 -8.63 -10.10
C ARG A 160 0.84 -9.71 -9.91
N TRP A 161 1.54 -10.11 -10.97
CA TRP A 161 2.62 -11.09 -10.90
C TRP A 161 3.72 -10.65 -9.94
N ARG A 162 4.18 -9.40 -10.03
CA ARG A 162 5.19 -8.85 -9.11
C ARG A 162 4.77 -8.95 -7.65
N LEU A 163 3.53 -8.58 -7.36
CA LEU A 163 2.99 -8.64 -5.99
C LEU A 163 2.85 -10.08 -5.50
N LEU A 164 2.36 -11.00 -6.35
CA LEU A 164 2.24 -12.42 -6.01
C LEU A 164 3.60 -13.08 -5.71
N GLU A 165 4.63 -12.72 -6.48
CA GLU A 165 5.98 -13.27 -6.32
C GLU A 165 6.85 -12.48 -5.31
N GLY A 166 6.36 -11.34 -4.78
CA GLY A 166 7.15 -10.51 -3.85
C GLY A 166 8.31 -9.75 -4.51
N LEU A 167 8.24 -9.46 -5.81
CA LEU A 167 9.29 -8.84 -6.61
C LEU A 167 9.24 -7.31 -6.62
N ASP A 168 10.16 -6.68 -5.87
CA ASP A 168 10.49 -5.26 -6.04
C ASP A 168 11.45 -5.04 -7.22
N ASP A 169 11.81 -3.78 -7.51
CA ASP A 169 12.67 -3.45 -8.66
C ASP A 169 14.08 -4.09 -8.53
N ILE A 170 14.56 -4.30 -7.30
CA ILE A 170 15.82 -5.03 -7.04
C ILE A 170 15.62 -6.52 -7.28
N GLY A 171 14.55 -7.11 -6.75
CA GLY A 171 14.20 -8.51 -6.95
C GLY A 171 14.08 -8.87 -8.42
N LEU A 172 13.45 -8.02 -9.23
CA LEU A 172 13.40 -8.16 -10.69
C LEU A 172 14.79 -8.11 -11.34
N THR A 173 15.67 -7.24 -10.88
CA THR A 173 17.05 -7.19 -11.41
C THR A 173 17.79 -8.49 -11.07
N LEU A 174 17.59 -9.00 -9.85
CA LEU A 174 18.24 -10.24 -9.39
C LEU A 174 17.77 -11.49 -10.13
N THR A 175 16.59 -11.49 -10.79
CA THR A 175 16.20 -12.62 -11.65
C THR A 175 17.08 -12.75 -12.90
N HIS A 176 17.85 -11.72 -13.23
CA HIS A 176 18.80 -11.69 -14.34
C HIS A 176 20.27 -11.80 -13.89
N ALA A 177 20.52 -12.23 -12.64
CA ALA A 177 21.88 -12.27 -12.09
C ALA A 177 22.86 -13.10 -12.93
N ASP A 178 22.41 -14.25 -13.46
CA ASP A 178 23.24 -15.11 -14.30
C ASP A 178 23.54 -14.47 -15.66
N ASP A 179 22.54 -13.88 -16.32
CA ASP A 179 22.71 -13.14 -17.58
C ASP A 179 23.70 -11.97 -17.42
N ILE A 180 23.57 -11.23 -16.31
CA ILE A 180 24.47 -10.13 -15.95
C ILE A 180 25.88 -10.67 -15.75
N THR A 181 26.04 -11.79 -15.03
CA THR A 181 27.33 -12.42 -14.77
C THR A 181 28.00 -12.91 -16.06
N GLU A 182 27.24 -13.54 -16.96
CA GLU A 182 27.74 -13.99 -18.26
C GLU A 182 28.22 -12.79 -19.10
N TYR A 183 27.42 -11.74 -19.17
CA TYR A 183 27.78 -10.52 -19.87
C TYR A 183 29.06 -9.89 -19.32
N GLU A 184 29.16 -9.74 -17.99
CA GLU A 184 30.34 -9.15 -17.32
C GLU A 184 31.62 -9.96 -17.56
N ASN A 185 31.55 -11.30 -17.55
CA ASN A 185 32.70 -12.16 -17.84
C ASN A 185 33.19 -12.03 -19.30
N GLY A 186 32.30 -11.66 -20.23
CA GLY A 186 32.62 -11.44 -21.63
C GLY A 186 33.11 -10.02 -21.96
N ARG A 187 33.13 -9.10 -20.98
CA ARG A 187 33.51 -7.70 -21.23
C ARG A 187 35.00 -7.55 -21.52
N GLN A 188 35.29 -6.63 -22.45
CA GLN A 188 36.66 -6.32 -22.82
C GLN A 188 37.45 -5.74 -21.62
N PRO A 189 38.71 -6.16 -21.39
CA PRO A 189 39.45 -5.82 -20.17
C PRO A 189 39.70 -4.33 -19.92
N TRP A 190 39.58 -3.48 -20.95
CA TRP A 190 39.79 -2.04 -20.84
C TRP A 190 38.53 -1.25 -20.47
N LEU A 191 37.39 -1.92 -20.33
CA LEU A 191 36.16 -1.27 -19.86
C LEU A 191 36.18 -1.13 -18.33
N PRO A 192 35.52 -0.10 -17.77
CA PRO A 192 35.42 0.07 -16.32
C PRO A 192 34.70 -1.11 -15.65
N THR A 193 35.28 -1.64 -14.57
CA THR A 193 34.69 -2.65 -13.70
C THR A 193 34.15 -2.00 -12.43
N THR A 194 32.93 -2.33 -12.04
CA THR A 194 32.41 -2.02 -10.70
C THR A 194 33.06 -2.95 -9.68
N VAL A 195 33.83 -2.37 -8.75
CA VAL A 195 34.49 -3.09 -7.64
C VAL A 195 33.59 -3.12 -6.42
#